data_AF-A0AAW5EL62-F1
#
_entry.id   AF-A0AAW5EL62-F1
#
_cell.length_a   1.000
_cell.length_b   1.000
_cell.length_c   1.000
_cell.angle_alpha   90.00
_cell.angle_beta   90.00
_cell.angle_gamma   90.00
#
_symmetry.space_group_name_H-M   'P 1'
#
loop_
_entity.id
_entity.type
_entity.pdbx_description
1 polymer ?
#
loop_
_entity_poly.entity_id
_entity_poly.type
_entity_poly.pdbx_seq_one_letter_code
_entity_poly.pdbx_strand_id
1 'polypeptide(L)'
;DRALKLELKRNERTAKHAFLLPSVDHEVCVGCGLCELACITEKPAIRVLPREYVLGKAGSHYVKGWDQEDEDRIKDADTSKYFDAKKATNYLNEGEF
;
A
#
# COMPACT_ATOMS: atom_id res chain seq x y z
N ASP A 1 15.83 0.98 18.06
CA ASP A 1 15.47 -0.32 17.46
C ASP A 1 13.99 -0.43 17.13
N ARG A 2 13.52 0.37 16.18
CA ARG A 2 12.09 0.37 15.75
C ARG A 2 11.94 0.20 14.23
N ALA A 3 12.93 0.65 13.47
CA ALA A 3 12.93 0.62 12.01
C ALA A 3 13.15 -0.77 11.41
N LEU A 4 13.79 -1.70 12.12
CA LEU A 4 14.05 -3.07 11.63
C LEU A 4 13.37 -4.06 12.56
N LYS A 5 12.53 -4.93 12.00
CA LYS A 5 11.73 -5.93 12.70
C LYS A 5 11.97 -7.31 12.10
N LEU A 6 11.71 -8.36 12.87
CA LEU A 6 11.72 -9.74 12.38
C LEU A 6 10.31 -10.29 12.38
N GLU A 7 9.82 -10.65 11.21
CA GLU A 7 8.56 -11.37 11.02
C GLU A 7 8.85 -12.87 11.06
N LEU A 8 8.29 -13.53 12.08
CA LEU A 8 8.38 -14.96 12.27
C LEU A 8 7.30 -15.65 11.45
N LYS A 9 7.70 -16.39 10.42
CA LYS A 9 6.77 -17.20 9.61
C LYS A 9 7.10 -18.67 9.70
N ARG A 10 6.11 -19.53 9.93
CA ARG A 10 6.31 -20.98 9.92
C ARG A 10 6.52 -21.49 8.49
N ASN A 11 7.48 -22.39 8.29
CA ASN A 11 7.67 -23.03 6.99
C ASN A 11 6.56 -24.07 6.76
N GLU A 12 5.63 -23.76 5.87
CA GLU A 12 4.48 -24.63 5.56
C GLU A 12 4.89 -25.96 4.90
N ARG A 13 5.99 -25.96 4.12
CA ARG A 13 6.47 -27.16 3.42
C ARG A 13 7.06 -28.21 4.36
N THR A 14 7.82 -27.78 5.37
CA THR A 14 8.56 -28.70 6.25
C THR A 14 8.04 -28.75 7.67
N ALA A 15 7.18 -27.80 8.07
CA ALA A 15 6.56 -27.64 9.38
C ALA A 15 7.50 -27.58 10.61
N LYS A 16 8.82 -27.69 10.41
CA LYS A 16 9.87 -27.77 11.45
C LYS A 16 10.71 -26.50 11.60
N HIS A 17 10.85 -25.70 10.55
CA HIS A 17 11.67 -24.49 10.57
C HIS A 17 10.80 -23.22 10.58
N ALA A 18 11.30 -22.18 11.25
CA ALA A 18 10.75 -20.83 11.13
C ALA A 18 11.62 -20.02 10.16
N PHE A 19 10.98 -19.19 9.35
CA PHE A 19 11.62 -18.11 8.62
C PHE A 19 11.66 -16.89 9.52
N LEU A 20 12.84 -16.26 9.57
CA LEU A 20 13.10 -15.00 10.26
C LEU A 20 13.22 -13.93 9.19
N LEU A 21 12.08 -13.39 8.74
CA LEU A 21 12.04 -12.46 7.62
C LEU A 21 12.31 -11.05 8.15
N PRO A 22 13.36 -10.35 7.69
CA PRO A 22 13.57 -8.98 8.09
C PRO A 22 12.56 -8.07 7.38
N SER A 23 11.91 -7.19 8.15
CA SER A 23 10.90 -6.24 7.71
C SER A 23 11.33 -4.84 8.15
N VAL A 24 11.21 -3.86 7.24
CA VAL A 24 11.65 -2.48 7.49
C VAL A 24 10.43 -1.58 7.63
N ASP A 25 10.36 -0.88 8.76
CA ASP A 25 9.38 0.16 9.01
C ASP A 25 9.89 1.49 8.45
N HIS A 26 9.42 1.83 7.25
CA HIS A 26 9.87 3.00 6.50
C HIS A 26 9.55 4.33 7.18
N GLU A 27 8.49 4.42 7.99
CA GLU A 27 8.15 5.64 8.74
C GLU A 27 9.18 5.96 9.81
N VAL A 28 9.79 4.93 10.40
CA VAL A 28 10.81 5.09 11.44
C VAL A 28 12.23 5.04 10.88
N CYS A 29 12.43 4.49 9.68
CA CYS A 29 13.73 4.38 9.05
C CYS A 29 14.31 5.76 8.70
N VAL A 30 15.51 6.03 9.24
CA VAL A 30 16.26 7.27 9.00
C VAL A 30 17.29 7.16 7.88
N GLY A 31 17.40 5.99 7.23
CA GLY A 31 18.32 5.78 6.11
C GLY A 31 19.81 5.69 6.51
N CYS A 32 20.13 5.25 7.74
CA CYS A 32 21.51 5.19 8.22
C CYS A 32 22.40 4.14 7.55
N GLY A 33 21.85 3.21 6.76
CA GLY A 33 22.62 2.19 6.04
C GLY A 33 23.18 1.03 6.87
N LEU A 34 22.98 1.01 8.20
CA LEU A 34 23.50 -0.04 9.07
C LEU A 34 23.02 -1.45 8.69
N CYS A 35 21.81 -1.57 8.15
CA CYS A 35 21.25 -2.85 7.70
C CYS A 35 21.98 -3.43 6.47
N GLU A 36 22.54 -2.60 5.61
CA GLU A 36 23.33 -3.05 4.47
C GLU A 36 24.68 -3.60 4.93
N LEU A 37 25.32 -2.91 5.87
CA LEU A 37 26.62 -3.28 6.43
C LEU A 37 26.55 -4.54 7.31
N ALA A 38 25.46 -4.69 8.07
CA ALA A 38 25.25 -5.82 8.97
C ALA A 38 24.75 -7.09 8.26
N CYS A 39 24.39 -7.01 6.98
CA CYS A 39 23.82 -8.14 6.25
C CYS A 39 24.90 -9.22 6.01
N ILE A 40 24.63 -10.45 6.44
CA ILE A 40 25.60 -11.56 6.33
C ILE A 40 25.69 -12.16 4.92
N THR A 41 24.75 -11.83 4.04
CA THR A 41 24.73 -12.32 2.66
C THR A 41 25.71 -11.54 1.80
N GLU A 42 26.31 -12.19 0.78
CA GLU A 42 27.28 -11.55 -0.14
C GLU A 42 26.74 -10.26 -0.78
N LYS A 43 25.44 -10.23 -1.06
CA LYS A 43 24.70 -9.03 -1.47
C LYS A 43 23.65 -8.74 -0.40
N PRO A 44 23.54 -7.49 0.09
CA PRO A 44 22.62 -7.18 1.16
C PRO A 44 21.17 -7.38 0.71
N ALA A 45 20.39 -8.09 1.53
CA ALA A 45 18.98 -8.35 1.27
C ALA A 45 18.10 -7.10 1.41
N ILE A 46 18.56 -6.12 2.18
CA ILE A 46 17.91 -4.82 2.39
C ILE A 46 18.81 -3.76 1.78
N ARG A 47 18.23 -2.83 1.03
CA ARG A 47 18.96 -1.67 0.49
C ARG A 47 18.21 -0.40 0.84
N VAL A 48 18.97 0.62 1.25
CA VAL A 48 18.50 1.96 1.55
C VAL A 48 18.54 2.77 0.26
N LEU A 49 17.41 3.38 -0.06
CA LEU A 49 17.24 4.23 -1.23
C LEU A 49 16.51 5.50 -0.80
N PRO A 50 16.66 6.62 -1.54
CA PRO A 50 15.95 7.84 -1.20
C PRO A 50 14.43 7.64 -1.35
N ARG A 51 13.66 8.24 -0.42
CA ARG A 51 12.21 8.01 -0.28
C ARG A 51 11.44 8.29 -1.56
N GLU A 52 11.82 9.34 -2.28
CA GLU A 52 11.16 9.80 -3.52
C GLU A 52 11.20 8.75 -4.64
N TYR A 53 12.20 7.86 -4.65
CA TYR A 53 12.33 6.82 -5.67
C TYR A 53 11.55 5.54 -5.35
N VAL A 54 11.22 5.31 -4.07
CA VAL A 54 10.69 4.03 -3.59
C VAL A 54 9.27 4.13 -3.10
N LEU A 55 8.93 5.21 -2.39
CA LEU A 55 7.59 5.39 -1.85
C LEU A 55 6.65 5.89 -2.94
N GLY A 56 5.63 5.09 -3.24
CA GLY A 56 4.52 5.52 -4.07
C GLY A 56 3.62 6.52 -3.32
N LYS A 57 2.89 7.34 -4.08
CA LYS A 57 1.83 8.21 -3.56
C LYS A 57 0.47 7.69 -4.00
N ALA A 58 -0.49 7.64 -3.10
CA ALA A 58 -1.87 7.36 -3.46
C ALA A 58 -2.41 8.46 -4.40
N GLY A 59 -3.11 8.05 -5.47
CA GLY A 59 -3.77 8.97 -6.38
C GLY A 59 -4.96 9.68 -5.72
N SER A 60 -5.41 10.79 -6.31
CA SER A 60 -6.54 11.58 -5.80
C SER A 60 -7.86 10.80 -5.69
N HIS A 61 -8.06 9.76 -6.50
CA HIS A 61 -9.26 8.93 -6.45
C HIS A 61 -9.27 7.90 -5.32
N TYR A 62 -8.13 7.69 -4.64
CA TYR A 62 -8.03 6.82 -3.49
C TYR A 62 -8.02 7.68 -2.22
N VAL A 63 -8.94 7.39 -1.32
CA VAL A 63 -9.07 8.09 -0.04
C VAL A 63 -8.91 7.07 1.08
N LYS A 64 -7.93 7.31 1.94
CA LYS A 64 -7.64 6.51 3.12
C LYS A 64 -8.63 6.86 4.22
N GLY A 65 -9.70 6.09 4.36
CA GLY A 65 -10.72 6.32 5.39
C GLY A 65 -10.24 6.16 6.84
N TRP A 66 -9.04 5.62 7.08
CA TRP A 66 -8.43 5.54 8.42
C TRP A 66 -7.52 6.72 8.74
N ASP A 67 -7.28 7.61 7.78
CA ASP A 67 -6.50 8.82 7.92
C ASP A 67 -7.47 10.00 7.96
N GLN A 68 -7.59 10.65 9.13
CA GLN A 68 -8.61 11.68 9.34
C GLN A 68 -8.46 12.84 8.34
N GLU A 69 -7.23 13.21 7.99
CA GLU A 69 -6.96 14.31 7.05
C GLU A 69 -7.37 13.92 5.62
N ASP A 70 -7.18 12.65 5.25
CA ASP A 70 -7.54 12.16 3.92
C ASP A 70 -9.04 11.89 3.81
N GLU A 71 -9.68 11.39 4.87
CA GLU A 71 -11.14 11.16 4.96
C GLU A 71 -11.93 12.46 4.75
N ASP A 72 -11.42 13.58 5.27
CA ASP A 72 -12.05 14.90 5.17
C ASP A 72 -12.31 15.33 3.72
N ARG A 73 -11.57 14.78 2.76
CA ARG A 73 -11.71 15.05 1.32
C ARG A 73 -13.05 14.58 0.73
N ILE A 74 -13.77 13.69 1.41
CA ILE A 74 -15.06 13.13 0.96
C ILE A 74 -16.24 13.76 1.70
N LYS A 75 -16.04 14.55 2.76
CA LYS A 75 -17.12 15.08 3.61
C LYS A 75 -18.18 15.88 2.82
N ASP A 76 -17.74 16.62 1.81
CA ASP A 76 -18.61 17.45 0.96
C ASP A 76 -18.91 16.81 -0.41
N ALA A 77 -18.56 15.53 -0.60
CA ALA A 77 -18.79 14.86 -1.87
C ALA A 77 -20.30 14.62 -2.08
N ASP A 78 -20.81 15.04 -3.24
CA ASP A 78 -22.18 14.72 -3.64
C ASP A 78 -22.29 13.22 -3.89
N THR A 79 -22.88 12.51 -2.92
CA THR A 79 -23.17 11.07 -3.00
C THR A 79 -24.56 10.81 -3.54
N SER A 80 -25.29 11.85 -3.98
CA SER A 80 -26.61 11.67 -4.56
C SER A 80 -26.51 10.81 -5.81
N LYS A 81 -27.20 9.65 -5.75
CA LYS A 81 -27.31 8.78 -6.90
C LYS A 81 -28.40 9.36 -7.79
N TYR A 82 -28.01 9.98 -8.91
CA TYR A 82 -28.94 10.36 -9.95
C TYR A 82 -29.42 9.09 -10.67
N PHE A 83 -30.62 8.63 -10.33
CA PHE A 83 -31.29 7.54 -11.03
C PHE A 83 -32.17 8.13 -12.12
N ASP A 84 -31.68 8.11 -13.36
CA ASP A 84 -32.53 8.40 -14.51
C ASP A 84 -33.45 7.20 -14.78
N ALA A 85 -34.71 7.34 -14.39
CA ALA A 85 -35.74 6.32 -14.57
C ALA A 85 -35.96 5.94 -16.04
N LYS A 86 -35.58 6.80 -17.00
CA LYS A 86 -35.74 6.56 -18.44
C LYS A 86 -34.45 6.08 -19.11
N LYS A 87 -33.32 6.01 -18.42
CA LYS A 87 -32.03 5.59 -19.01
C LYS A 87 -32.08 4.20 -19.62
N ALA A 88 -32.71 3.25 -18.94
CA ALA A 88 -32.86 1.89 -19.46
C ALA A 88 -33.74 1.84 -20.71
N THR A 89 -34.84 2.60 -20.74
CA THR A 89 -35.72 2.68 -21.91
C THR A 89 -35.08 3.44 -23.07
N ASN A 90 -34.35 4.52 -22.80
CA ASN A 90 -33.66 5.30 -23.83
C ASN A 90 -32.53 4.48 -24.47
N TYR A 91 -31.74 3.75 -23.69
CA TYR A 91 -30.72 2.82 -24.22
C TYR A 91 -31.28 1.75 -25.16
N LEU A 92 -32.50 1.28 -24.91
CA LEU A 92 -33.16 0.27 -25.75
C LEU A 92 -33.84 0.87 -26.99
N ASN A 93 -34.13 2.18 -26.97
CA ASN A 93 -34.91 2.85 -28.01
C ASN A 93 -34.07 3.79 -28.90
N GLU A 94 -32.90 4.25 -28.44
CA GLU A 94 -31.91 4.96 -29.24
C GLU A 94 -31.08 3.92 -30.00
N GLY A 95 -31.62 3.45 -31.12
CA GLY A 95 -30.89 2.55 -32.01
C GLY A 95 -29.63 3.23 -32.55
N GLU A 96 -28.48 2.59 -32.39
CA GLU A 96 -27.31 2.87 -33.22
C GLU A 96 -27.60 2.40 -34.65
N PHE A 97 -28.21 3.26 -35.48
CA PHE A 97 -28.04 3.36 -36.95
C PHE A 97 -28.58 4.70 -37.46
#